data_AF-A0A5J6YRI4-F1
#
_entry.id   AF-A0A5J6YRI4-F1
#
_cell.length_a   1.000
_cell.length_b   1.000
_cell.length_c   1.000
_cell.angle_alpha   90.00
_cell.angle_beta   90.00
_cell.angle_gamma   90.00
#
_symmetry.space_group_name_H-M   'P 1'
#
loop_
_entity.id
_entity.type
_entity.pdbx_description
1 polymer ?
#
loop_
_entity_poly.entity_id
_entity_poly.type
_entity_poly.pdbx_seq_one_letter_code
_entity_poly.pdbx_strand_id
1 'polypeptide(L)' 'MEAELQRGDAIALVWNIHDVQTRADLTDAQARTVLANVERDHDPEIGLNWTRVDEAIRACGFELF' A
#
# COMPACT_ATOMS: atom_id res chain seq x y z
N MET A 1 -0.75 12.97 17.16
CA MET A 1 -0.67 11.65 16.49
C MET A 1 -0.20 10.55 17.43
N GLU A 2 1.09 10.46 17.82
CA GLU A 2 1.57 9.34 18.66
C GLU A 2 0.86 9.24 20.02
N ALA A 3 0.62 10.38 20.68
CA ALA A 3 -0.15 10.43 21.92
C ALA A 3 -1.63 10.02 21.74
N GLU A 4 -2.21 10.19 20.54
CA GLU A 4 -3.59 9.76 20.24
C GLU A 4 -3.65 8.25 19.99
N LEU A 5 -2.65 7.69 19.29
CA LEU A 5 -2.49 6.24 19.15
C LEU A 5 -2.33 5.56 20.52
N GLN A 6 -1.51 6.12 21.41
CA GLN A 6 -1.28 5.56 22.76
C GLN A 6 -2.52 5.61 23.65
N ARG A 7 -3.40 6.61 23.49
CA ARG A 7 -4.67 6.70 24.22
C ARG A 7 -5.78 5.83 23.63
N GLY A 8 -5.59 5.28 22.43
CA GLY A 8 -6.62 4.51 21.71
C GLY A 8 -7.66 5.38 21.00
N ASP A 9 -7.40 6.69 20.87
CA ASP A 9 -8.28 7.63 20.16
C ASP A 9 -8.08 7.57 18.63
N ALA A 10 -7.03 6.87 18.17
CA ALA A 10 -6.67 6.73 16.77
C ALA A 10 -6.14 5.32 16.47
N ILE A 11 -6.24 4.92 15.20
CA ILE A 11 -5.57 3.75 14.64
C ILE A 11 -4.73 4.16 13.43
N ALA A 12 -3.63 3.45 13.19
CA ALA A 12 -2.77 3.65 12.01
C ALA A 12 -2.66 2.33 11.24
N LEU A 13 -2.76 2.41 9.92
CA LEU A 13 -2.53 1.30 9.01
C LEU A 13 -1.27 1.61 8.20
N VAL A 14 -0.22 0.81 8.37
CA VAL A 14 1.05 0.97 7.65
C VAL A 14 1.14 -0.13 6.60
N TRP A 15 1.41 0.27 5.36
CA TRP A 15 1.65 -0.63 4.24
C TRP A 15 3.14 -0.69 3.95
N ASN A 16 3.67 -1.90 3.80
CA ASN A 16 5.08 -2.14 3.54
C ASN A 16 5.27 -3.01 2.29
N ILE A 17 6.52 -3.20 1.87
CA ILE A 17 6.83 -3.94 0.64
C ILE A 17 6.40 -5.40 0.69
N HIS A 18 6.41 -6.02 1.88
CA HIS A 18 6.01 -7.41 2.05
C HIS A 18 4.50 -7.58 1.87
N ASP A 19 3.69 -6.60 2.28
CA ASP A 19 2.25 -6.59 2.02
C ASP A 19 1.98 -6.68 0.51
N VAL A 20 2.70 -5.88 -0.29
CA VAL A 20 2.59 -5.91 -1.76
C VAL A 20 3.07 -7.25 -2.34
N GLN A 21 4.18 -7.79 -1.82
CA GLN A 21 4.71 -9.08 -2.24
C GLN A 21 3.78 -10.26 -1.94
N THR A 22 2.83 -10.13 -1.00
CA THR A 22 1.80 -11.15 -0.79
C THR A 22 0.81 -11.26 -1.96
N ARG A 23 0.79 -10.25 -2.85
CA ARG A 23 -0.17 -10.13 -3.96
C ARG A 23 0.43 -10.54 -5.31
N ALA A 24 1.75 -10.45 -5.47
CA ALA A 24 2.46 -10.72 -6.71
C ALA A 24 3.92 -11.09 -6.45
N ASP A 25 4.55 -11.84 -7.36
CA ASP A 25 5.98 -12.17 -7.28
C ASP A 25 6.84 -10.97 -7.68
N LEU A 26 7.23 -10.17 -6.69
CA LEU A 26 7.94 -8.91 -6.88
C LEU A 26 9.23 -8.86 -6.06
N THR A 27 10.30 -8.36 -6.67
CA THR A 27 11.49 -7.92 -5.93
C THR A 27 11.16 -6.71 -5.06
N ASP A 28 11.96 -6.46 -4.01
CA ASP A 28 11.80 -5.29 -3.14
C ASP A 28 11.76 -3.96 -3.91
N ALA A 29 12.54 -3.85 -5.00
CA ALA A 29 12.57 -2.65 -5.82
C ALA A 29 11.24 -2.45 -6.60
N GLN A 30 10.67 -3.54 -7.11
CA GLN A 30 9.37 -3.51 -7.79
C GLN A 30 8.24 -3.20 -6.79
N ALA A 31 8.26 -3.83 -5.60
CA ALA A 31 7.31 -3.55 -4.54
C ALA A 31 7.36 -2.09 -4.05
N ARG A 32 8.57 -1.51 -3.90
CA ARG A 32 8.72 -0.07 -3.63
C ARG A 32 8.13 0.81 -4.74
N THR A 33 8.32 0.43 -5.99
CA THR A 33 7.73 1.14 -7.14
C THR A 33 6.21 1.12 -7.08
N VAL A 34 5.61 -0.02 -6.74
CA VAL A 34 4.17 -0.13 -6.53
C VAL A 34 3.70 0.77 -5.40
N LEU A 35 4.35 0.72 -4.23
CA LEU A 35 3.99 1.59 -3.09
C LEU A 35 4.09 3.08 -3.44
N ALA A 36 5.11 3.49 -4.19
CA ALA A 36 5.25 4.88 -4.65
C ALA A 36 4.11 5.29 -5.60
N ASN A 37 3.63 4.38 -6.46
CA ASN A 37 2.47 4.63 -7.31
C ASN A 37 1.18 4.74 -6.48
N VAL A 38 0.99 3.86 -5.49
CA VAL A 38 -0.15 3.95 -4.58
C VAL A 38 -0.11 5.28 -3.80
N GLU A 39 1.04 5.68 -3.26
CA GLU A 39 1.20 6.96 -2.56
C GLU A 39 0.88 8.15 -3.46
N ARG A 40 1.33 8.14 -4.72
CA ARG A 40 1.07 9.22 -5.67
C ARG A 40 -0.41 9.32 -6.07
N ASP A 41 -1.06 8.17 -6.26
CA ASP A 41 -2.38 8.08 -6.89
C ASP A 41 -3.53 7.84 -5.88
N HIS A 42 -3.23 7.70 -4.58
CA HIS A 42 -4.27 7.48 -3.58
C HIS A 42 -5.20 8.69 -3.43
N ASP A 43 -6.49 8.39 -3.32
CA ASP A 43 -7.52 9.36 -2.98
C ASP A 43 -7.65 9.44 -1.45
N PRO A 44 -7.39 10.59 -0.82
CA PRO A 44 -7.47 10.75 0.62
C PRO A 44 -8.90 10.60 1.18
N GLU A 45 -9.96 10.76 0.35
CA GLU A 45 -11.35 10.54 0.78
C GLU A 45 -11.73 9.04 0.84
N ILE A 46 -11.08 8.21 0.02
CA ILE A 46 -11.33 6.76 -0.05
C ILE A 46 -10.37 5.98 0.87
N GLY A 47 -9.17 6.52 1.08
CA GLY A 47 -8.11 5.86 1.85
C GLY A 47 -7.42 4.72 1.09
N LEU A 48 -6.42 4.13 1.74
CA LEU A 48 -5.53 3.12 1.14
C LEU A 48 -6.01 1.71 1.51
N ASN A 49 -6.21 0.86 0.49
CA ASN A 49 -6.74 -0.50 0.64
C ASN A 49 -6.16 -1.46 -0.41
N TRP A 50 -6.49 -2.75 -0.31
CA TRP A 50 -5.96 -3.79 -1.22
C TRP A 50 -6.32 -3.55 -2.69
N THR A 51 -7.50 -3.02 -2.98
CA THR A 51 -7.90 -2.72 -4.36
C THR A 51 -6.95 -1.70 -5.00
N ARG A 52 -6.54 -0.66 -4.25
CA ARG A 52 -5.58 0.33 -4.74
C ARG A 52 -4.19 -0.28 -4.98
N VAL A 53 -3.76 -1.20 -4.13
CA VAL A 53 -2.49 -1.92 -4.33
C VAL A 53 -2.56 -2.81 -5.57
N ASP A 54 -3.63 -3.58 -5.74
CA ASP A 54 -3.82 -4.45 -6.90
C ASP A 54 -3.88 -3.64 -8.22
N GLU A 55 -4.55 -2.49 -8.22
CA GLU A 55 -4.58 -1.55 -9.35
C GLU A 55 -3.18 -1.04 -9.68
N ALA A 56 -2.39 -0.65 -8.68
CA ALA A 56 -1.02 -0.19 -8.87
C ALA A 56 -0.08 -1.30 -9.37
N ILE A 57 -0.23 -2.54 -8.89
CA ILE A 57 0.52 -3.70 -9.40
C ILE A 57 0.27 -3.88 -10.90
N ARG A 58 -1.01 -3.86 -11.32
CA ARG A 58 -1.38 -3.96 -12.74
C ARG A 58 -0.88 -2.77 -13.56
N ALA A 59 -0.94 -1.56 -13.02
CA ALA A 59 -0.44 -0.35 -13.69
C ALA A 59 1.08 -0.38 -13.91
N CYS A 60 1.83 -1.06 -13.03
CA CYS A 60 3.26 -1.35 -13.23
C CYS A 60 3.54 -2.48 -14.24
N GLY A 61 2.49 -3.14 -14.76
CA GLY A 61 2.63 -4.25 -15.70
C GLY A 61 2.94 -5.60 -15.05
N PHE A 62 2.63 -5.77 -13.77
CA PHE A 62 2.82 -7.03 -13.05
C PHE A 62 1.50 -7.80 -12.92
N GLU A 63 1.60 -9.12 -12.77
CA GLU A 63 0.47 -10.02 -12.57
C GLU A 63 0.25 -10.32 -11.09
N LEU A 64 -1.02 -10.39 -10.70
CA LEU A 64 -1.44 -10.84 -9.37
C LEU A 64 -1.54 -12.37 -9.33
N PHE A 65 -1.45 -12.95 -8.13
CA PHE A 65 -1.78 -14.36 -7.89
C PHE A 65 -3.28 -14.66 -8.07
#